data_AF-A0A660VKE7-F1
#
_entry.id   AF-A0A660VKE7-F1
#
_cell.length_a   1.000
_cell.length_b   1.000
_cell.length_c   1.000
_cell.angle_alpha   90.00
_cell.angle_beta   90.00
_cell.angle_gamma   90.00
#
_symmetry.space_group_name_H-M   'P 1'
#
loop_
_entity.id
_entity.type
_entity.pdbx_description
1 polymer ?
#
loop_
_entity_poly.entity_id
_entity_poly.type
_entity_poly.pdbx_seq_one_letter_code
_entity_poly.pdbx_strand_id
1 'polypeptide(L)'
;MRVISLFAAATFAAILLMGCQSHNQRATTWEMLENVRDALDVVMRHITEGDEWFGKATRAPDPLVKRRLLNRALDHYCAARRLLLKQISLTGDASVKAAHKKLLWAVEGCLEKAVYEMPLLD
;
A
#
# COMPACT_ATOMS: atom_id res chain seq x y z
N MET A 1 -34.80 47.78 21.23
CA MET A 1 -35.04 46.48 20.56
C MET A 1 -34.35 46.44 19.18
N ARG A 2 -33.01 46.34 19.12
CA ARG A 2 -32.25 46.30 17.84
C ARG A 2 -31.02 45.37 17.85
N VAL A 3 -30.90 44.49 18.86
CA VAL A 3 -29.69 43.67 19.07
C VAL A 3 -29.92 42.20 18.73
N ILE A 4 -31.16 41.77 18.53
CA ILE A 4 -31.51 40.35 18.35
C ILE A 4 -31.43 39.90 16.87
N SER A 5 -31.52 40.84 15.92
CA SER A 5 -31.55 40.53 14.49
C SER A 5 -30.19 40.30 13.81
N LEU A 6 -29.06 40.56 14.51
CA LEU A 6 -27.71 40.33 13.97
C LEU A 6 -27.15 38.93 14.27
N PHE A 7 -27.71 38.21 15.25
CA PHE A 7 -27.24 36.88 15.63
C PHE A 7 -27.77 35.75 14.73
N ALA A 8 -28.88 35.97 14.01
CA ALA A 8 -29.47 34.96 13.14
C ALA A 8 -28.73 34.82 11.79
N ALA A 9 -28.09 35.88 11.28
CA ALA A 9 -27.39 35.82 10.00
C ALA A 9 -26.02 35.13 10.10
N ALA A 10 -25.35 35.22 11.26
CA ALA A 10 -24.02 34.63 11.47
C ALA A 10 -24.06 33.11 11.65
N THR A 11 -25.14 32.56 12.19
CA THR A 11 -25.29 31.12 12.44
C THR A 11 -25.57 30.32 11.16
N PHE A 12 -26.29 30.87 10.18
CA PHE A 12 -26.52 30.18 8.91
C PHE A 12 -25.25 30.09 8.03
N ALA A 13 -24.38 31.10 8.05
CA ALA A 13 -23.11 31.06 7.33
C ALA A 13 -22.16 29.99 7.92
N ALA A 14 -22.16 29.79 9.24
CA ALA A 14 -21.34 28.77 9.90
C ALA A 14 -21.82 27.33 9.57
N ILE A 15 -23.12 27.10 9.46
CA ILE A 15 -23.70 25.78 9.13
C ILE A 15 -23.44 25.42 7.65
N LEU A 16 -23.52 26.38 6.73
CA LEU A 16 -23.19 26.17 5.32
C LEU A 16 -21.69 25.89 5.11
N LEU A 17 -20.81 26.55 5.86
CA LEU A 17 -19.36 26.29 5.79
C LEU A 17 -18.97 24.93 6.40
N MET A 18 -19.61 24.50 7.49
CA MET A 18 -19.42 23.14 8.03
C MET A 18 -19.98 22.05 7.09
N GLY A 19 -21.11 22.30 6.43
CA GLY A 19 -21.67 21.40 5.42
C GLY A 19 -20.74 21.20 4.22
N CYS A 20 -20.20 22.28 3.65
CA CYS A 20 -19.26 22.23 2.53
C CYS A 20 -17.92 21.58 2.90
N GLN A 21 -17.38 21.81 4.10
CA GLN A 21 -16.17 21.13 4.57
C GLN A 21 -16.39 19.61 4.76
N SER A 22 -17.55 19.19 5.29
CA SER A 22 -17.83 17.76 5.50
C SER A 22 -17.99 16.99 4.18
N HIS A 23 -18.55 17.63 3.15
CA HIS A 23 -18.75 17.00 1.85
C HIS A 23 -17.43 16.90 1.07
N ASN A 24 -16.60 17.95 1.10
CA ASN A 24 -15.25 17.89 0.52
C ASN A 24 -14.34 16.91 1.25
N GLN A 25 -14.33 16.90 2.59
CA GLN A 25 -13.53 15.93 3.35
C GLN A 25 -13.94 14.48 3.09
N ARG A 26 -15.25 14.22 2.95
CA ARG A 26 -15.75 12.90 2.55
C ARG A 26 -15.28 12.53 1.14
N ALA A 27 -15.42 13.41 0.16
CA ALA A 27 -14.97 13.13 -1.20
C ALA A 27 -13.46 12.83 -1.25
N THR A 28 -12.62 13.63 -0.57
CA THR A 28 -11.18 13.40 -0.51
C THR A 28 -10.79 12.13 0.25
N THR A 29 -11.52 11.75 1.30
CA THR A 29 -11.25 10.50 2.04
C THR A 29 -11.67 9.27 1.26
N TRP A 30 -12.78 9.31 0.53
CA TRP A 30 -13.19 8.22 -0.37
C TRP A 30 -12.20 8.01 -1.52
N GLU A 31 -11.80 9.09 -2.20
CA GLU A 31 -10.81 9.05 -3.28
C GLU A 31 -9.43 8.57 -2.79
N MET A 32 -9.03 8.97 -1.57
CA MET A 32 -7.81 8.46 -0.94
C MET A 32 -7.91 6.98 -0.56
N LEU A 33 -9.07 6.52 -0.09
CA LEU A 33 -9.32 5.11 0.23
C LEU A 33 -9.31 4.21 -1.01
N GLU A 34 -9.92 4.67 -2.11
CA GLU A 34 -9.88 3.97 -3.40
C GLU A 34 -8.44 3.88 -3.94
N ASN A 35 -7.70 4.98 -3.92
CA ASN A 35 -6.28 4.99 -4.32
C ASN A 35 -5.41 4.07 -3.44
N VAL A 36 -5.69 3.99 -2.13
CA VAL A 36 -4.98 3.07 -1.22
C VAL A 36 -5.34 1.62 -1.51
N ARG A 37 -6.62 1.32 -1.77
CA ARG A 37 -7.07 -0.03 -2.13
C ARG A 37 -6.46 -0.49 -3.46
N ASP A 38 -6.52 0.34 -4.50
CA ASP A 38 -5.94 0.02 -5.81
C ASP A 38 -4.43 -0.22 -5.70
N ALA A 39 -3.74 0.61 -4.92
CA ALA A 39 -2.32 0.44 -4.70
C ALA A 39 -2.01 -0.83 -3.87
N LEU A 40 -2.88 -1.21 -2.92
CA LEU A 40 -2.73 -2.47 -2.17
C LEU A 40 -2.98 -3.68 -3.06
N ASP A 41 -3.95 -3.62 -3.98
CA ASP A 41 -4.20 -4.69 -4.95
C ASP A 41 -3.00 -4.90 -5.88
N VAL A 42 -2.32 -3.82 -6.28
CA VAL A 42 -1.07 -3.91 -7.05
C VAL A 42 0.06 -4.52 -6.21
N VAL A 43 0.19 -4.16 -4.93
CA VAL A 43 1.15 -4.80 -4.00
C VAL A 43 0.88 -6.30 -3.91
N MET A 44 -0.37 -6.68 -3.65
CA MET A 44 -0.76 -8.09 -3.49
C MET A 44 -0.49 -8.89 -4.76
N ARG A 45 -0.74 -8.30 -5.94
CA ARG A 45 -0.40 -8.93 -7.23
C ARG A 45 1.08 -9.24 -7.34
N HIS A 46 1.95 -8.28 -7.03
CA HIS A 46 3.39 -8.53 -7.04
C HIS A 46 3.80 -9.61 -6.03
N ILE A 47 3.20 -9.64 -4.83
CA ILE A 47 3.48 -10.72 -3.86
C ILE A 47 3.08 -12.08 -4.44
N THR A 48 1.87 -12.19 -4.99
CA THR A 48 1.37 -13.44 -5.60
C THR A 48 2.23 -13.91 -6.77
N GLU A 49 2.60 -13.00 -7.68
CA GLU A 49 3.49 -13.32 -8.80
C GLU A 49 4.89 -13.73 -8.30
N GLY A 50 5.41 -13.04 -7.28
CA GLY A 50 6.66 -13.41 -6.63
C GLY A 50 6.62 -14.82 -6.05
N ASP A 51 5.56 -15.16 -5.32
CA ASP A 51 5.35 -16.49 -4.74
C ASP A 51 5.22 -17.58 -5.81
N GLU A 52 4.56 -17.27 -6.93
CA GLU A 52 4.46 -18.19 -8.07
C GLU A 52 5.84 -18.49 -8.66
N TRP A 53 6.65 -17.46 -8.91
CA TRP A 53 8.01 -17.63 -9.43
C TRP A 53 8.94 -18.33 -8.43
N PHE A 54 8.83 -18.00 -7.15
CA PHE A 54 9.56 -18.67 -6.08
C PHE A 54 9.20 -20.15 -6.02
N GLY A 55 7.90 -20.48 -6.06
CA GLY A 55 7.42 -21.86 -6.09
C GLY A 55 7.79 -22.62 -7.36
N LYS A 56 7.97 -21.94 -8.51
CA LYS A 56 8.56 -22.54 -9.71
C LYS A 56 10.05 -22.82 -9.51
N ALA A 57 10.78 -21.90 -8.87
CA ALA A 57 12.21 -22.04 -8.63
C ALA A 57 12.56 -23.19 -7.68
N THR A 58 11.78 -23.41 -6.62
CA THR A 58 12.00 -24.51 -5.66
C THR A 58 11.86 -25.91 -6.30
N ARG A 59 11.15 -26.00 -7.43
CA ARG A 59 10.96 -27.24 -8.19
C ARG A 59 11.94 -27.37 -9.37
N ALA A 60 12.77 -26.36 -9.63
CA ALA A 60 13.69 -26.38 -10.75
C ALA A 60 14.93 -27.23 -10.43
N PRO A 61 15.24 -28.27 -11.23
CA PRO A 61 16.37 -29.15 -10.97
C PRO A 61 17.71 -28.52 -11.39
N ASP A 62 17.69 -27.65 -12.39
CA ASP A 62 18.90 -26.99 -12.91
C ASP A 62 19.21 -25.71 -12.13
N PRO A 63 20.45 -25.54 -11.60
CA PRO A 63 20.83 -24.36 -10.83
C PRO A 63 20.72 -23.03 -11.60
N LEU A 64 21.00 -23.01 -12.91
CA LEU A 64 20.88 -21.79 -13.73
C LEU A 64 19.42 -21.40 -13.91
N VAL A 65 18.53 -22.37 -14.12
CA VAL A 65 17.08 -22.18 -14.18
C VAL A 65 16.56 -21.72 -12.82
N LYS A 66 16.96 -22.38 -11.72
CA LYS A 66 16.59 -21.96 -10.35
C LYS A 66 16.98 -20.51 -10.10
N ARG A 67 18.22 -20.12 -10.40
CA ARG A 67 18.69 -18.73 -10.25
C ARG A 67 17.86 -17.74 -11.06
N ARG A 68 17.58 -18.04 -12.33
CA ARG A 68 16.76 -17.17 -13.20
C ARG A 68 15.34 -17.00 -12.66
N LEU A 69 14.72 -18.07 -12.16
CA LEU A 69 13.37 -18.00 -11.59
C LEU A 69 13.36 -17.25 -10.25
N LEU A 70 14.36 -17.46 -9.38
CA LEU A 70 14.49 -16.70 -8.14
C LEU A 70 14.74 -15.20 -8.40
N ASN A 71 15.53 -14.84 -9.41
CA ASN A 71 15.68 -13.43 -9.79
C ASN A 71 14.34 -12.79 -10.18
N ARG A 72 13.48 -13.51 -10.93
CA ARG A 72 12.12 -13.02 -11.21
C ARG A 72 11.30 -12.85 -9.94
N ALA A 73 11.32 -13.83 -9.04
CA ALA A 73 10.63 -13.72 -7.76
C ALA A 73 11.09 -12.49 -6.96
N LEU A 74 12.41 -12.27 -6.89
CA LEU A 74 13.02 -11.10 -6.25
C LEU A 74 12.57 -9.78 -6.89
N ASP A 75 12.47 -9.70 -8.21
CA ASP A 75 12.00 -8.50 -8.90
C ASP A 75 10.58 -8.11 -8.44
N HIS A 76 9.67 -9.09 -8.37
CA HIS A 76 8.30 -8.85 -7.90
C HIS A 76 8.25 -8.48 -6.41
N TYR A 77 8.99 -9.17 -5.53
CA TYR A 77 9.05 -8.81 -4.11
C TYR A 77 9.66 -7.41 -3.89
N CYS A 78 10.68 -7.04 -4.66
CA CYS A 78 11.26 -5.70 -4.64
C CYS A 78 10.25 -4.63 -5.09
N ALA A 79 9.42 -4.91 -6.11
CA ALA A 79 8.36 -4.02 -6.54
C ALA A 79 7.31 -3.84 -5.43
N ALA A 80 6.84 -4.94 -4.83
CA ALA A 80 5.91 -4.90 -3.70
C ALA A 80 6.47 -4.07 -2.53
N ARG A 81 7.74 -4.29 -2.16
CA ARG A 81 8.45 -3.54 -1.13
C ARG A 81 8.46 -2.05 -1.42
N ARG A 82 8.84 -1.64 -2.63
CA ARG A 82 8.88 -0.21 -3.04
C ARG A 82 7.51 0.44 -2.96
N LEU A 83 6.47 -0.25 -3.42
CA LEU A 83 5.10 0.25 -3.36
C LEU A 83 4.61 0.40 -1.91
N LEU A 84 4.87 -0.57 -1.05
CA LEU A 84 4.53 -0.50 0.37
C LEU A 84 5.24 0.65 1.08
N LEU A 85 6.54 0.84 0.84
CA LEU A 85 7.29 1.96 1.40
C LEU A 85 6.71 3.31 0.96
N LYS A 86 6.29 3.42 -0.30
CA LYS A 86 5.62 4.61 -0.83
C LYS A 86 4.24 4.83 -0.18
N GLN A 87 3.45 3.78 0.00
CA GLN A 87 2.14 3.89 0.69
C GLN A 87 2.29 4.29 2.16
N ILE A 88 3.30 3.75 2.85
CA ILE A 88 3.60 4.08 4.25
C ILE A 88 4.00 5.56 4.40
N SER A 89 4.71 6.13 3.42
CA SER A 89 5.11 7.54 3.46
C SER A 89 3.96 8.49 3.12
N LEU A 90 3.02 8.06 2.27
CA LEU A 90 1.88 8.87 1.84
C LEU A 90 0.66 8.77 2.77
N THR A 91 0.53 7.69 3.54
CA THR A 91 -0.65 7.51 4.40
C THR A 91 -0.54 8.31 5.70
N GLY A 92 -1.57 9.11 5.99
CA GLY A 92 -1.75 9.82 7.26
C GLY A 92 -2.46 8.98 8.33
N ASP A 93 -3.12 7.89 7.94
CA ASP A 93 -3.86 7.02 8.86
C ASP A 93 -2.89 6.03 9.55
N ALA A 94 -2.83 6.10 10.88
CA ALA A 94 -1.93 5.27 11.69
C ALA A 94 -2.26 3.77 11.62
N SER A 95 -3.53 3.40 11.50
CA SER A 95 -3.98 2.00 11.42
C SER A 95 -3.58 1.38 10.08
N VAL A 96 -3.81 2.10 8.98
CA VAL A 96 -3.39 1.71 7.63
C VAL A 96 -1.87 1.63 7.55
N LYS A 97 -1.17 2.60 8.14
CA LYS A 97 0.30 2.59 8.23
C LYS A 97 0.82 1.36 8.96
N ALA A 98 0.19 0.98 10.08
CA ALA A 98 0.57 -0.21 10.83
C ALA A 98 0.31 -1.50 10.02
N ALA A 99 -0.81 -1.59 9.30
CA ALA A 99 -1.10 -2.70 8.41
C ALA A 99 -0.07 -2.83 7.29
N HIS A 100 0.25 -1.74 6.58
CA HIS A 100 1.29 -1.74 5.55
C HIS A 100 2.67 -2.10 6.10
N LYS A 101 3.03 -1.67 7.31
CA LYS A 101 4.29 -2.07 7.96
C LYS A 101 4.36 -3.57 8.24
N LYS A 102 3.26 -4.19 8.68
CA LYS A 102 3.21 -5.65 8.87
C LYS A 102 3.38 -6.39 7.55
N LEU A 103 2.71 -5.92 6.50
CA LEU A 103 2.83 -6.49 5.17
C LEU A 103 4.26 -6.33 4.61
N LEU A 104 4.87 -5.16 4.82
CA LEU A 104 6.27 -4.92 4.46
C LEU A 104 7.20 -5.92 5.14
N TRP A 105 7.02 -6.16 6.44
CA TRP A 105 7.82 -7.17 7.16
C TRP A 105 7.68 -8.57 6.56
N ALA A 106 6.47 -8.96 6.16
CA ALA A 106 6.27 -10.23 5.46
C ALA A 106 7.01 -10.28 4.10
N VAL A 107 6.97 -9.18 3.33
CA VAL A 107 7.70 -9.08 2.05
C VAL A 107 9.22 -9.15 2.25
N GLU A 108 9.76 -8.52 3.29
CA GLU A 108 11.19 -8.62 3.63
C GLU A 108 11.59 -10.08 3.93
N GLY A 109 10.73 -10.83 4.65
CA GLY A 109 10.95 -12.26 4.87
C GLY A 109 10.95 -13.09 3.57
N CYS A 110 10.09 -12.75 2.61
CA CYS A 110 10.12 -13.38 1.28
C CYS A 110 11.41 -13.06 0.51
N LEU A 111 11.90 -11.81 0.59
CA LEU A 111 13.17 -11.41 -0.03
C LEU A 111 14.34 -12.18 0.58
N GLU A 112 14.45 -12.23 1.91
CA GLU A 112 15.50 -12.96 2.61
C GLU A 112 15.51 -14.44 2.22
N LYS A 113 14.34 -15.08 2.18
CA LYS A 113 14.21 -16.48 1.78
C LYS A 113 14.62 -16.70 0.31
N ALA A 114 14.23 -15.81 -0.59
CA ALA A 114 14.58 -15.91 -2.01
C ALA A 114 16.08 -15.73 -2.26
N VAL A 115 16.73 -14.83 -1.51
CA VAL A 115 18.19 -14.66 -1.55
C VAL A 115 18.89 -15.89 -0.97
N TYR A 116 18.41 -16.43 0.17
CA TYR A 116 18.98 -17.62 0.80
C TYR A 116 18.96 -18.86 -0.12
N GLU A 117 17.88 -19.02 -0.89
CA GLU A 117 17.72 -20.13 -1.85
C GLU A 117 18.55 -19.98 -3.14
N MET A 118 19.22 -18.83 -3.33
CA MET A 118 19.95 -18.53 -4.55
C MET A 118 21.19 -19.42 -4.68
N PRO A 119 21.32 -20.24 -5.75
CA PRO A 119 22.49 -21.07 -5.93
C PRO A 119 23.71 -20.20 -6.26
N LEU A 120 24.82 -20.49 -5.58
CA LEU A 120 26.13 -20.02 -5.96
C LEU A 120 26.53 -20.76 -7.25
N LEU A 121 26.84 -20.00 -8.28
CA LEU A 121 27.36 -20.55 -9.53
C LEU A 121 28.84 -20.20 -9.55
N ASP A 122 29.67 -21.22 -9.42
CA ASP A 122 31.13 -21.14 -9.54
C ASP A 122 31.55 -20.97 -11.01
#